data_AF-A7N8Z9-F1
#
_entry.id   AF-A7N8Z9-F1
#
_cell.length_a   1.000
_cell.length_b   1.000
_cell.length_c   1.000
_cell.angle_alpha   90.00
_cell.angle_beta   90.00
_cell.angle_gamma   90.00
#
_symmetry.space_group_name_H-M   'P 1'
#
loop_
_entity.id
_entity.type
_entity.pdbx_description
1 polymer ?
#
loop_
_entity_poly.entity_id
_entity_poly.type
_entity_poly.pdbx_seq_one_letter_code
_entity_poly.pdbx_strand_id
1 'polypeptide(L)'
;MQSFESLNQVTPSPALDAKDKHARKLRKESNAIYRANRKARVRECIEIHHDAVAAEKARLKAKGKAFTNLEIGFTKRRVLRDKKNPKVINLPLEFATILKGCEEFIDNPSRFPALDIWVSEMRNRQARELVAKVLACLLSNTDMISGRVGKPTEAGMKTLSYYQLQEDYALRFGEYIAPKSFGKAIKYLKQAGYFHSEAINIRMEDGEGAVRSAPAYKQFSERFFSDLKVVRYSNVAESIVATRKRQMKEGLRHTWVSFREIANGVRQIFLNANKFESIAESTGRVFEAYLPLHPNPH
;
A
#
# COMPACT_ATOMS: atom_id res chain seq x y z
N MET A 1 45.02 26.76 -45.18
CA MET A 1 45.35 26.86 -43.74
C MET A 1 44.27 27.73 -43.10
N GLN A 2 43.73 27.31 -41.95
CA GLN A 2 42.72 27.95 -41.08
C GLN A 2 41.24 27.76 -41.53
N SER A 3 40.54 26.70 -41.07
CA SER A 3 39.99 26.40 -39.72
C SER A 3 38.64 27.07 -39.46
N PHE A 4 37.57 26.37 -39.87
CA PHE A 4 36.22 26.53 -39.34
C PHE A 4 36.13 25.72 -38.05
N GLU A 5 36.09 26.36 -36.89
CA GLU A 5 35.54 25.80 -35.65
C GLU A 5 35.49 26.88 -34.55
N SER A 6 34.29 27.37 -34.24
CA SER A 6 33.99 27.89 -32.90
C SER A 6 32.50 27.70 -32.61
N LEU A 7 32.17 26.50 -32.13
CA LEU A 7 30.90 26.26 -31.44
C LEU A 7 30.81 27.19 -30.23
N ASN A 8 29.76 28.02 -30.19
CA ASN A 8 29.34 28.74 -28.99
C ASN A 8 29.10 27.76 -27.84
N GLN A 9 30.04 27.69 -26.90
CA GLN A 9 29.81 27.06 -25.61
C GLN A 9 28.88 27.95 -24.78
N VAL A 10 27.60 27.60 -24.75
CA VAL A 10 26.64 28.16 -23.79
C VAL A 10 27.03 27.64 -22.40
N THR A 11 27.78 28.43 -21.65
CA THR A 11 28.04 28.15 -20.23
C THR A 11 26.75 28.40 -19.43
N PRO A 12 26.27 27.42 -18.64
CA PRO A 12 25.06 27.62 -17.83
C PRO A 12 25.29 28.74 -16.82
N SER A 13 24.34 29.68 -16.72
CA SER A 13 24.42 30.77 -15.75
C SER A 13 24.52 30.21 -14.32
N PRO A 14 25.50 30.65 -13.49
CA PRO A 14 25.69 30.14 -12.12
C PRO A 14 24.47 30.34 -11.21
N ALA A 15 23.59 31.29 -11.53
CA ALA A 15 22.33 31.53 -10.82
C ALA A 15 21.25 30.45 -11.10
N LEU A 16 21.20 29.90 -12.32
CA LEU A 16 20.34 28.75 -12.66
C LEU A 16 20.84 27.48 -11.98
N ASP A 17 22.16 27.31 -11.94
CA ASP A 17 22.81 26.15 -11.34
C ASP A 17 22.66 26.11 -9.80
N ALA A 18 22.67 27.28 -9.15
CA ALA A 18 22.39 27.43 -7.72
C ALA A 18 20.91 27.14 -7.36
N LYS A 19 19.97 27.64 -8.18
CA LYS A 19 18.52 27.36 -8.02
C LYS A 19 18.20 25.87 -8.18
N ASP A 20 18.83 25.21 -9.15
CA ASP A 20 18.67 23.77 -9.37
C ASP A 20 19.27 22.93 -8.23
N LYS A 21 20.42 23.33 -7.69
CA LYS A 21 21.03 22.69 -6.51
C LYS A 21 20.14 22.85 -5.27
N HIS A 22 19.59 24.04 -5.04
CA HIS A 22 18.65 24.30 -3.94
C HIS A 22 17.37 23.46 -4.06
N ALA A 23 16.75 23.43 -5.24
CA ALA A 23 15.57 22.61 -5.51
C ALA A 23 15.84 21.10 -5.33
N ARG A 24 17.02 20.60 -5.73
CA ARG A 24 17.43 19.21 -5.50
C ARG A 24 17.59 18.89 -4.01
N LYS A 25 18.16 19.81 -3.22
CA LYS A 25 18.32 19.66 -1.77
C LYS A 25 16.96 19.59 -1.06
N LEU A 26 16.06 20.54 -1.34
CA LEU A 26 14.69 20.54 -0.80
C LEU A 26 13.93 19.26 -1.16
N ARG A 27 14.03 18.79 -2.42
CA ARG A 27 13.43 17.51 -2.83
C ARG A 27 14.02 16.32 -2.06
N LYS A 28 15.32 16.32 -1.76
CA LYS A 28 15.97 15.23 -1.02
C LYS A 28 15.50 15.19 0.44
N GLU A 29 15.40 16.36 1.08
CA GLU A 29 14.91 16.52 2.46
C GLU A 29 13.44 16.14 2.57
N SER A 30 12.58 16.65 1.68
CA SER A 30 11.16 16.26 1.60
C SER A 30 11.00 14.74 1.39
N ASN A 31 11.79 14.12 0.51
CA ASN A 31 11.78 12.66 0.33
C ASN A 31 12.28 11.90 1.58
N ALA A 32 13.17 12.48 2.38
CA ALA A 32 13.64 11.87 3.62
C ALA A 32 12.53 11.88 4.69
N ILE A 33 11.90 13.05 4.90
CA ILE A 33 10.75 13.21 5.81
C ILE A 33 9.62 12.26 5.41
N TYR A 34 9.30 12.22 4.12
CA TYR A 34 8.29 11.31 3.57
C TYR A 34 8.55 9.84 3.91
N ARG A 35 9.80 9.39 3.74
CA ARG A 35 10.21 8.01 4.06
C ARG A 35 10.18 7.75 5.56
N ALA A 36 10.56 8.74 6.38
CA ALA A 36 10.53 8.65 7.84
C ALA A 36 9.09 8.50 8.35
N ASN A 37 8.18 9.38 7.91
CA ASN A 37 6.75 9.34 8.28
C ASN A 37 6.11 7.99 7.90
N ARG A 38 6.44 7.47 6.72
CA ARG A 38 5.95 6.16 6.30
C ARG A 38 6.48 5.02 7.18
N LYS A 39 7.77 5.06 7.54
CA LYS A 39 8.35 4.04 8.44
C LYS A 39 7.70 4.12 9.82
N ALA A 40 7.43 5.32 10.33
CA ALA A 40 6.70 5.54 11.58
C ALA A 40 5.29 4.96 11.50
N ARG A 41 4.56 5.20 10.40
CA ARG A 41 3.20 4.67 10.21
C ARG A 41 3.14 3.14 10.18
N VAL A 42 4.14 2.49 9.55
CA VAL A 42 4.22 1.02 9.57
C VAL A 42 4.51 0.51 10.98
N ARG A 43 5.40 1.17 11.73
CA ARG A 43 5.66 0.81 13.14
C ARG A 43 4.41 0.94 14.01
N GLU A 44 3.65 2.02 13.85
CA GLU A 44 2.38 2.19 14.54
C GLU A 44 1.39 1.05 14.22
N CYS A 45 1.36 0.55 12.98
CA CYS A 45 0.54 -0.60 12.62
C CYS A 45 1.00 -1.91 13.29
N ILE A 46 2.31 -2.06 13.52
CA ILE A 46 2.88 -3.19 14.28
C ILE A 46 2.46 -3.09 15.75
N GLU A 47 2.51 -1.90 16.35
CA GLU A 47 2.02 -1.65 17.70
C GLU A 47 0.53 -2.01 17.83
N ILE A 48 -0.31 -1.50 16.91
CA ILE A 48 -1.75 -1.83 16.86
C ILE A 48 -1.97 -3.35 16.76
N HIS A 49 -1.15 -4.06 16.00
CA HIS A 49 -1.23 -5.52 15.91
C HIS A 49 -0.96 -6.17 17.27
N HIS A 50 0.13 -5.80 17.94
CA HIS A 50 0.50 -6.38 19.23
C HIS A 50 -0.55 -6.05 20.31
N ASP A 51 -1.06 -4.82 20.34
CA ASP A 51 -2.11 -4.39 21.25
C ASP A 51 -3.40 -5.18 21.04
N ALA A 52 -3.82 -5.35 19.78
CA ALA A 52 -5.01 -6.15 19.45
C ALA A 52 -4.85 -7.62 19.84
N VAL A 53 -3.67 -8.20 19.64
CA VAL A 53 -3.35 -9.58 20.05
C VAL A 53 -3.36 -9.70 21.58
N ALA A 54 -2.78 -8.74 22.30
CA ALA A 54 -2.76 -8.73 23.75
C ALA A 54 -4.18 -8.60 24.34
N ALA A 55 -4.98 -7.67 23.81
CA ALA A 55 -6.37 -7.47 24.21
C ALA A 55 -7.22 -8.73 23.97
N GLU A 56 -7.05 -9.38 22.80
CA GLU A 56 -7.79 -10.60 22.49
C GLU A 56 -7.35 -11.79 23.37
N LYS A 57 -6.06 -11.92 23.69
CA LYS A 57 -5.57 -12.91 24.66
C LYS A 57 -6.17 -12.69 26.03
N ALA A 58 -6.22 -11.45 26.52
CA ALA A 58 -6.84 -11.11 27.80
C ALA A 58 -8.34 -11.44 27.81
N ARG A 59 -9.05 -11.13 26.72
CA ARG A 59 -10.48 -11.46 26.56
C ARG A 59 -10.74 -12.96 26.57
N LEU A 60 -9.89 -13.76 25.91
CA LEU A 60 -9.99 -15.22 25.91
C LEU A 60 -9.66 -15.82 27.28
N LYS A 61 -8.67 -15.25 27.98
CA LYS A 61 -8.33 -15.62 29.37
C LYS A 61 -9.53 -15.46 30.30
N ALA A 62 -10.19 -14.31 30.24
CA ALA A 62 -11.36 -14.00 31.05
C ALA A 62 -12.53 -14.97 30.78
N LYS A 63 -12.55 -15.60 29.61
CA LYS A 63 -13.56 -16.60 29.21
C LYS A 63 -13.13 -18.05 29.48
N GLY A 64 -12.00 -18.27 30.18
CA GLY A 64 -11.47 -19.61 30.47
C GLY A 64 -11.03 -20.40 29.23
N LYS A 65 -10.80 -19.74 28.09
CA LYS A 65 -10.39 -20.42 26.85
C LYS A 65 -8.86 -20.46 26.72
N ALA A 66 -8.32 -21.61 26.31
CA ALA A 66 -6.89 -21.79 26.09
C ALA A 66 -6.35 -20.85 24.98
N PHE A 67 -5.14 -20.33 25.21
CA PHE A 67 -4.47 -19.31 24.39
C PHE A 67 -3.80 -19.85 23.12
N THR A 68 -3.73 -21.17 22.98
CA THR A 68 -2.74 -21.86 22.12
C THR A 68 -2.87 -21.55 20.63
N ASN A 69 -4.02 -21.05 20.16
CA ASN A 69 -4.31 -20.92 18.73
C ASN A 69 -4.68 -19.48 18.26
N LEU A 70 -4.28 -18.42 18.97
CA LEU A 70 -4.48 -17.05 18.48
C LEU A 70 -3.42 -16.68 17.44
N GLU A 71 -3.59 -17.25 16.25
CA GLU A 71 -2.81 -16.91 15.06
C GLU A 71 -3.62 -15.99 14.15
N ILE A 72 -2.97 -14.94 13.61
CA ILE A 72 -3.55 -14.00 12.65
C ILE A 72 -3.03 -14.30 11.25
N GLY A 73 -1.74 -14.11 11.01
CA GLY A 73 -0.94 -14.59 9.85
C GLY A 73 -1.74 -15.06 8.64
N PHE A 74 -1.75 -16.38 8.41
CA PHE A 74 -2.44 -17.05 7.29
C PHE A 74 -3.85 -17.53 7.64
N THR A 75 -4.48 -16.94 8.66
CA THR A 75 -5.84 -17.28 9.07
C THR A 75 -6.85 -16.23 8.61
N LYS A 76 -8.14 -16.57 8.72
CA LYS A 76 -9.23 -15.60 8.49
C LYS A 76 -9.25 -14.44 9.48
N ARG A 77 -8.45 -14.44 10.55
CA ARG A 77 -8.38 -13.30 11.47
C ARG A 77 -7.64 -12.12 10.82
N ARG A 78 -8.05 -10.90 11.15
CA ARG A 78 -7.44 -9.64 10.69
C ARG A 78 -7.51 -8.60 11.80
N VAL A 79 -6.45 -7.80 11.95
CA VAL A 79 -6.48 -6.61 12.81
C VAL A 79 -7.00 -5.42 12.01
N LEU A 80 -7.93 -4.66 12.60
CA LEU A 80 -8.38 -3.41 12.00
C LEU A 80 -7.37 -2.28 12.24
N ARG A 81 -7.34 -1.35 11.29
CA ARG A 81 -6.55 -0.13 11.35
C ARG A 81 -7.23 0.91 12.24
N ASP A 82 -7.46 0.57 13.50
CA ASP A 82 -8.02 1.46 14.51
C ASP A 82 -7.08 1.51 15.71
N LYS A 83 -6.46 2.66 15.93
CA LYS A 83 -5.56 2.89 17.06
C LYS A 83 -6.33 3.04 18.37
N LYS A 84 -7.52 3.62 18.33
CA LYS A 84 -8.30 3.91 19.55
C LYS A 84 -8.93 2.63 20.10
N ASN A 85 -9.31 1.72 19.20
CA ASN A 85 -9.87 0.43 19.58
C ASN A 85 -9.27 -0.71 18.73
N PRO A 86 -8.03 -1.15 19.05
CA PRO A 86 -7.37 -2.24 18.35
C PRO A 86 -8.17 -3.53 18.54
N LYS A 87 -8.71 -4.06 17.44
CA LYS A 87 -9.55 -5.27 17.49
C LYS A 87 -9.22 -6.27 16.41
N VAL A 88 -9.27 -7.55 16.80
CA VAL A 88 -9.21 -8.68 15.90
C VAL A 88 -10.62 -9.00 15.41
N ILE A 89 -10.79 -9.01 14.09
CA ILE A 89 -12.03 -9.41 13.43
C ILE A 89 -11.81 -10.67 12.60
N ASN A 90 -12.90 -11.37 12.27
CA ASN A 90 -12.87 -12.47 11.31
C ASN A 90 -13.30 -11.99 9.92
N LEU A 91 -12.49 -12.32 8.92
CA LEU A 91 -12.89 -12.34 7.53
C LEU A 91 -13.91 -13.46 7.29
N PRO A 92 -14.64 -13.43 6.16
CA PRO A 92 -15.49 -14.53 5.73
C PRO A 92 -14.78 -15.89 5.75
N LEU A 93 -15.54 -16.97 5.94
CA LEU A 93 -15.00 -18.30 6.24
C LEU A 93 -14.06 -18.81 5.15
N GLU A 94 -14.36 -18.52 3.88
CA GLU A 94 -13.55 -18.86 2.71
C GLU A 94 -12.08 -18.41 2.83
N PHE A 95 -11.82 -17.31 3.55
CA PHE A 95 -10.47 -16.80 3.73
C PHE A 95 -9.56 -17.72 4.54
N ALA A 96 -10.12 -18.62 5.37
CA ALA A 96 -9.30 -19.62 6.04
C ALA A 96 -8.64 -20.55 5.02
N THR A 97 -9.41 -21.06 4.05
CA THR A 97 -8.91 -21.94 2.99
C THR A 97 -8.03 -21.19 1.99
N ILE A 98 -8.42 -19.97 1.60
CA ILE A 98 -7.64 -19.14 0.67
C ILE A 98 -6.24 -18.86 1.22
N LEU A 99 -6.17 -18.37 2.46
CA LEU A 99 -4.91 -17.96 3.07
C LEU A 99 -4.05 -19.16 3.46
N LYS A 100 -4.67 -20.29 3.82
CA LYS A 100 -3.95 -21.56 4.00
C LYS A 100 -3.23 -22.00 2.72
N GLY A 101 -3.85 -21.82 1.55
CA GLY A 101 -3.20 -22.07 0.26
C GLY A 101 -1.95 -21.21 0.03
N CYS A 102 -1.91 -19.98 0.56
CA CYS A 102 -0.69 -19.16 0.54
C CYS A 102 0.39 -19.68 1.50
N GLU A 103 -0.01 -20.19 2.66
CA GLU A 103 0.93 -20.78 3.63
C GLU A 103 1.57 -22.06 3.09
N GLU A 104 0.77 -22.95 2.50
CA GLU A 104 1.25 -24.21 1.89
C GLU A 104 2.33 -23.98 0.83
N PHE A 105 2.28 -22.85 0.12
CA PHE A 105 3.27 -22.49 -0.87
C PHE A 105 4.68 -22.30 -0.29
N ILE A 106 4.80 -21.96 0.98
CA ILE A 106 6.09 -21.74 1.63
C ILE A 106 6.94 -23.03 1.56
N ASP A 107 6.30 -24.17 1.80
CA ASP A 107 6.97 -25.47 1.83
C ASP A 107 6.75 -26.29 0.54
N ASN A 108 5.78 -25.91 -0.30
CA ASN A 108 5.50 -26.55 -1.58
C ASN A 108 5.46 -25.53 -2.75
N PRO A 109 6.56 -25.34 -3.51
CA PRO A 109 6.60 -24.39 -4.63
C PRO A 109 5.54 -24.70 -5.71
N SER A 110 5.25 -25.98 -5.95
CA SER A 110 4.25 -26.43 -6.93
C SER A 110 2.82 -26.05 -6.55
N ARG A 111 2.57 -25.49 -5.36
CA ARG A 111 1.27 -24.91 -4.99
C ARG A 111 0.85 -23.79 -5.93
N PHE A 112 1.82 -23.04 -6.47
CA PHE A 112 1.65 -22.03 -7.50
C PHE A 112 2.58 -22.31 -8.69
N PRO A 113 2.17 -23.17 -9.64
CA PRO A 113 3.04 -23.66 -10.71
C PRO A 113 3.67 -22.56 -11.56
N ALA A 114 2.95 -21.48 -11.87
CA ALA A 114 3.53 -20.41 -12.68
C ALA A 114 4.63 -19.63 -11.92
N LEU A 115 4.51 -19.49 -10.60
CA LEU A 115 5.60 -18.91 -9.80
C LEU A 115 6.83 -19.83 -9.82
N ASP A 116 6.64 -21.14 -9.64
CA ASP A 116 7.72 -22.11 -9.64
C ASP A 116 8.46 -22.17 -10.99
N ILE A 117 7.72 -22.14 -12.10
CA ILE A 117 8.28 -22.23 -13.45
C ILE A 117 8.95 -20.92 -13.87
N TRP A 118 8.28 -19.78 -13.69
CA TRP A 118 8.70 -18.51 -14.30
C TRP A 118 9.58 -17.65 -13.40
N VAL A 119 9.69 -17.97 -12.11
CA VAL A 119 10.46 -17.18 -11.13
C VAL A 119 11.48 -18.06 -10.44
N SER A 120 12.73 -17.99 -10.91
CA SER A 120 13.86 -18.81 -10.44
C SER A 120 14.07 -18.75 -8.91
N GLU A 121 13.77 -17.61 -8.30
CA GLU A 121 13.95 -17.39 -6.86
C GLU A 121 12.95 -18.18 -6.01
N MET A 122 11.88 -18.74 -6.60
CA MET A 122 10.92 -19.56 -5.87
C MET A 122 11.52 -20.89 -5.41
N ARG A 123 12.72 -21.27 -5.86
CA ARG A 123 13.51 -22.36 -5.25
C ARG A 123 13.91 -22.05 -3.80
N ASN A 124 14.08 -20.78 -3.45
CA ASN A 124 14.42 -20.34 -2.10
C ASN A 124 13.16 -20.20 -1.22
N ARG A 125 13.11 -20.94 -0.10
CA ARG A 125 12.02 -20.89 0.87
C ARG A 125 11.73 -19.49 1.41
N GLN A 126 12.75 -18.68 1.68
CA GLN A 126 12.57 -17.31 2.17
C GLN A 126 11.89 -16.41 1.14
N ALA A 127 12.19 -16.61 -0.15
CA ALA A 127 11.52 -15.88 -1.22
C ALA A 127 10.05 -16.30 -1.34
N ARG A 128 9.75 -17.60 -1.16
CA ARG A 128 8.37 -18.10 -1.10
C ARG A 128 7.62 -17.57 0.10
N GLU A 129 8.24 -17.52 1.28
CA GLU A 129 7.66 -16.92 2.48
C GLU A 129 7.30 -15.45 2.28
N LEU A 130 8.22 -14.67 1.70
CA LEU A 130 7.97 -13.27 1.34
C LEU A 130 6.76 -13.13 0.41
N VAL A 131 6.69 -13.94 -0.66
CA VAL A 131 5.59 -13.92 -1.61
C VAL A 131 4.28 -14.36 -0.96
N ALA A 132 4.30 -15.43 -0.15
CA ALA A 132 3.13 -15.94 0.58
C ALA A 132 2.54 -14.88 1.51
N LYS A 133 3.38 -14.22 2.32
CA LYS A 133 2.92 -13.16 3.23
C LYS A 133 2.36 -11.95 2.47
N VAL A 134 3.00 -11.55 1.36
CA VAL A 134 2.48 -10.46 0.50
C VAL A 134 1.15 -10.86 -0.16
N LEU A 135 1.02 -12.10 -0.66
CA LEU A 135 -0.24 -12.61 -1.20
C LEU A 135 -1.37 -12.59 -0.17
N ALA A 136 -1.11 -13.05 1.05
CA ALA A 136 -2.09 -13.03 2.13
C ALA A 136 -2.61 -11.61 2.42
N CYS A 137 -1.73 -10.62 2.37
CA CYS A 137 -2.09 -9.21 2.50
C CYS A 137 -2.96 -8.71 1.33
N LEU A 138 -2.56 -9.00 0.09
CA LEU A 138 -3.31 -8.60 -1.11
C LEU A 138 -4.70 -9.23 -1.14
N LEU A 139 -4.79 -10.53 -0.91
CA LEU A 139 -6.03 -11.32 -0.94
C LEU A 139 -7.04 -10.81 0.09
N SER A 140 -6.57 -10.42 1.28
CA SER A 140 -7.43 -9.82 2.32
C SER A 140 -8.12 -8.52 1.91
N ASN A 141 -7.67 -7.89 0.81
CA ASN A 141 -8.26 -6.71 0.21
C ASN A 141 -8.68 -6.97 -1.24
N THR A 142 -8.91 -8.22 -1.61
CA THR A 142 -9.29 -8.61 -2.98
C THR A 142 -10.76 -8.97 -3.05
N ASP A 143 -11.45 -8.43 -4.04
CA ASP A 143 -12.72 -8.98 -4.47
C ASP A 143 -12.48 -10.29 -5.23
N MET A 144 -12.79 -11.42 -4.60
CA MET A 144 -12.44 -12.76 -5.10
C MET A 144 -13.11 -13.13 -6.43
N ILE A 145 -14.19 -12.43 -6.82
CA ILE A 145 -14.86 -12.68 -8.10
C ILE A 145 -14.19 -11.93 -9.25
N SER A 146 -13.89 -10.63 -9.08
CA SER A 146 -13.27 -9.84 -10.16
C SER A 146 -11.74 -9.84 -10.13
N GLY A 147 -11.13 -10.31 -9.03
CA GLY A 147 -9.70 -10.23 -8.80
C GLY A 147 -9.19 -8.83 -8.43
N ARG A 148 -10.07 -7.83 -8.30
CA ARG A 148 -9.68 -6.44 -8.02
C ARG A 148 -9.21 -6.28 -6.59
N VAL A 149 -8.04 -5.66 -6.40
CA VAL A 149 -7.47 -5.36 -5.08
C VAL A 149 -7.83 -3.94 -4.67
N GLY A 150 -8.75 -3.81 -3.72
CA GLY A 150 -9.34 -2.55 -3.31
C GLY A 150 -10.34 -2.72 -2.17
N LYS A 151 -10.96 -1.62 -1.76
CA LYS A 151 -12.07 -1.65 -0.78
C LYS A 151 -13.36 -1.28 -1.48
N PRO A 152 -14.38 -2.15 -1.47
CA PRO A 152 -15.68 -1.80 -2.04
C PRO A 152 -16.32 -0.69 -1.20
N THR A 153 -16.93 0.27 -1.88
CA THR A 153 -17.67 1.40 -1.29
C THR A 153 -18.93 1.64 -2.12
N GLU A 154 -19.85 2.46 -1.62
CA GLU A 154 -21.05 2.85 -2.37
C GLU A 154 -20.72 3.54 -3.71
N ALA A 155 -19.63 4.31 -3.75
CA ALA A 155 -19.14 4.98 -4.96
C ALA A 155 -18.42 4.04 -5.94
N GLY A 156 -18.03 2.84 -5.50
CA GLY A 156 -17.21 1.92 -6.30
C GLY A 156 -16.02 1.33 -5.52
N MET A 157 -15.20 0.56 -6.23
CA MET A 157 -14.01 -0.08 -5.69
C MET A 157 -12.89 0.95 -5.50
N LYS A 158 -12.68 1.36 -4.25
CA LYS A 158 -11.59 2.26 -3.87
C LYS A 158 -10.25 1.57 -4.02
N THR A 159 -9.40 2.12 -4.88
CA THR A 159 -8.02 1.67 -5.08
C THR A 159 -7.17 1.86 -3.82
N LEU A 160 -6.27 0.91 -3.56
CA LEU A 160 -5.32 0.98 -2.45
C LEU A 160 -3.91 1.32 -2.95
N SER A 161 -3.17 2.15 -2.21
CA SER A 161 -1.75 2.37 -2.48
C SER A 161 -0.91 1.18 -2.00
N TYR A 162 0.30 1.02 -2.54
CA TYR A 162 1.24 0.01 -2.03
C TYR A 162 1.63 0.26 -0.56
N TYR A 163 1.42 1.47 -0.05
CA TYR A 163 1.76 1.82 1.33
C TYR A 163 0.68 1.34 2.28
N GLN A 164 -0.58 1.54 1.92
CA GLN A 164 -1.71 0.96 2.65
C GLN A 164 -1.59 -0.57 2.69
N LEU A 165 -1.13 -1.21 1.61
CA LEU A 165 -0.87 -2.65 1.58
C LEU A 165 0.31 -3.07 2.47
N GLN A 166 1.36 -2.26 2.60
CA GLN A 166 2.46 -2.55 3.53
C GLN A 166 2.05 -2.35 5.00
N GLU A 167 1.20 -1.37 5.25
CA GLU A 167 0.61 -1.21 6.56
C GLU A 167 -0.35 -2.36 6.89
N ASP A 168 -1.13 -2.85 5.91
CA ASP A 168 -1.98 -4.05 6.08
C ASP A 168 -1.14 -5.32 6.30
N TYR A 169 0.05 -5.40 5.70
CA TYR A 169 1.02 -6.45 5.99
C TYR A 169 1.45 -6.41 7.45
N ALA A 170 1.83 -5.22 7.96
CA ALA A 170 2.18 -5.04 9.37
C ALA A 170 1.02 -5.41 10.32
N LEU A 171 -0.21 -5.00 10.00
CA LEU A 171 -1.41 -5.38 10.78
C LEU A 171 -1.69 -6.88 10.76
N ARG A 172 -1.29 -7.61 9.72
CA ARG A 172 -1.52 -9.06 9.60
C ARG A 172 -0.45 -9.89 10.31
N PHE A 173 0.82 -9.51 10.17
CA PHE A 173 1.95 -10.32 10.63
C PHE A 173 2.65 -9.74 11.87
N GLY A 174 2.36 -8.51 12.28
CA GLY A 174 3.05 -7.87 13.41
C GLY A 174 4.53 -7.61 13.12
N GLU A 175 4.92 -7.53 11.84
CA GLU A 175 6.31 -7.40 11.45
C GLU A 175 6.50 -6.34 10.35
N TYR A 176 7.70 -5.78 10.28
CA TYR A 176 8.04 -4.78 9.28
C TYR A 176 8.45 -5.44 7.96
N ILE A 177 7.90 -4.94 6.85
CA ILE A 177 8.38 -5.27 5.51
C ILE A 177 9.05 -4.05 4.85
N ALA A 178 10.26 -4.26 4.33
CA ALA A 178 10.93 -3.21 3.58
C ALA A 178 10.19 -2.94 2.25
N PRO A 179 10.06 -1.67 1.82
CA PRO A 179 9.40 -1.33 0.56
C PRO A 179 9.96 -2.05 -0.66
N LYS A 180 11.29 -2.26 -0.68
CA LYS A 180 11.97 -3.01 -1.75
C LYS A 180 11.58 -4.49 -1.75
N SER A 181 11.49 -5.12 -0.58
CA SER A 181 11.06 -6.52 -0.45
C SER A 181 9.61 -6.70 -0.89
N PHE A 182 8.73 -5.78 -0.48
CA PHE A 182 7.34 -5.79 -0.98
C PHE A 182 7.30 -5.65 -2.50
N GLY A 183 8.05 -4.69 -3.06
CA GLY A 183 8.15 -4.49 -4.51
C GLY A 183 8.70 -5.71 -5.26
N LYS A 184 9.66 -6.43 -4.65
CA LYS A 184 10.22 -7.69 -5.16
C LYS A 184 9.17 -8.78 -5.27
N ALA A 185 8.34 -8.97 -4.24
CA ALA A 185 7.22 -9.90 -4.28
C ALA A 185 6.23 -9.54 -5.41
N ILE A 186 5.87 -8.26 -5.55
CA ILE A 186 5.00 -7.80 -6.65
C ILE A 186 5.62 -8.08 -8.02
N LYS A 187 6.94 -7.88 -8.17
CA LYS A 187 7.66 -8.21 -9.42
C LYS A 187 7.52 -9.70 -9.76
N TYR A 188 7.67 -10.58 -8.77
CA TYR A 188 7.51 -12.02 -8.97
C TYR A 188 6.09 -12.40 -9.39
N LEU A 189 5.07 -11.83 -8.74
CA LEU A 189 3.68 -12.05 -9.13
C LEU A 189 3.39 -11.57 -10.56
N LYS A 190 3.97 -10.45 -10.98
CA LYS A 190 3.86 -9.96 -12.36
C LYS A 190 4.56 -10.90 -13.35
N GLN A 191 5.77 -11.34 -13.04
CA GLN A 191 6.56 -12.24 -13.88
C GLN A 191 5.88 -13.60 -14.09
N ALA A 192 5.17 -14.11 -13.07
CA ALA A 192 4.34 -15.30 -13.18
C ALA A 192 3.00 -15.09 -13.91
N GLY A 193 2.68 -13.85 -14.34
CA GLY A 193 1.40 -13.51 -14.97
C GLY A 193 0.21 -13.55 -14.02
N TYR A 194 0.44 -13.44 -12.70
CA TYR A 194 -0.61 -13.49 -11.69
C TYR A 194 -1.20 -12.14 -11.35
N PHE A 195 -0.46 -11.06 -11.57
CA PHE A 195 -0.84 -9.74 -11.06
C PHE A 195 -0.62 -8.64 -12.09
N HIS A 196 -1.63 -7.80 -12.27
CA HIS A 196 -1.58 -6.60 -13.11
C HIS A 196 -1.71 -5.38 -12.22
N SER A 197 -0.94 -4.33 -12.52
CA SER A 197 -1.10 -3.05 -11.84
C SER A 197 -0.86 -1.90 -12.79
N GLU A 198 -1.77 -0.94 -12.80
CA GLU A 198 -1.69 0.27 -13.61
C GLU A 198 -1.65 1.51 -12.72
N ALA A 199 -0.67 2.38 -12.96
CA ALA A 199 -0.49 3.61 -12.20
C ALA A 199 -1.50 4.67 -12.66
N ILE A 200 -2.15 5.33 -11.71
CA ILE A 200 -3.02 6.47 -11.99
C ILE A 200 -2.14 7.72 -12.01
N ASN A 201 -1.81 8.20 -13.20
CA ASN A 201 -0.99 9.40 -13.39
C ASN A 201 -1.90 10.63 -13.41
N ILE A 202 -1.86 11.43 -12.35
CA ILE A 202 -2.60 12.69 -12.27
C ILE A 202 -1.60 13.81 -12.54
N ARG A 203 -1.77 14.52 -13.66
CA ARG A 203 -1.01 15.75 -13.94
C ARG A 203 -1.60 16.86 -13.07
N MET A 204 -0.79 17.46 -12.21
CA MET A 204 -1.17 18.66 -11.45
C MET A 204 -0.71 19.89 -12.25
N GLU A 205 -1.56 20.90 -12.36
CA GLU A 205 -1.34 22.10 -13.19
C GLU A 205 -0.18 22.97 -12.66
N ASP A 206 0.22 22.82 -11.40
CA ASP A 206 1.10 23.79 -10.72
C ASP A 206 2.59 23.43 -10.73
N GLY A 207 3.06 22.54 -11.61
CA GLY A 207 4.48 22.20 -11.76
C GLY A 207 5.13 21.47 -10.57
N GLU A 208 4.44 21.36 -9.44
CA GLU A 208 4.87 20.58 -8.28
C GLU A 208 4.54 19.10 -8.45
N GLY A 209 5.53 18.36 -8.95
CA GLY A 209 5.78 16.97 -8.57
C GLY A 209 4.72 15.94 -8.96
N ALA A 210 5.12 14.98 -9.80
CA ALA A 210 4.37 13.73 -9.94
C ALA A 210 4.08 13.11 -8.56
N VAL A 211 2.80 12.84 -8.26
CA VAL A 211 2.38 12.18 -7.02
C VAL A 211 3.02 10.80 -6.98
N ARG A 212 4.15 10.70 -6.29
CA ARG A 212 4.80 9.41 -6.05
C ARG A 212 3.86 8.62 -5.16
N SER A 213 3.32 7.53 -5.70
CA SER A 213 2.45 6.54 -5.01
C SER A 213 0.96 6.87 -4.95
N ALA A 214 0.41 7.45 -6.02
CA ALA A 214 -1.02 7.52 -6.21
C ALA A 214 -1.67 6.12 -6.11
N PRO A 215 -2.95 6.03 -5.70
CA PRO A 215 -3.73 4.82 -5.82
C PRO A 215 -3.60 4.24 -7.23
N ALA A 216 -3.52 2.93 -7.35
CA ALA A 216 -3.27 2.26 -8.63
C ALA A 216 -4.29 1.14 -8.79
N TYR A 217 -4.80 0.95 -10.01
CA TYR A 217 -5.59 -0.23 -10.33
C TYR A 217 -4.71 -1.45 -10.16
N LYS A 218 -5.21 -2.46 -9.44
CA LYS A 218 -4.49 -3.68 -9.09
C LYS A 218 -5.45 -4.84 -9.21
N GLN A 219 -5.05 -5.86 -9.96
CA GLN A 219 -5.94 -6.97 -10.26
C GLN A 219 -5.16 -8.27 -10.42
N PHE A 220 -5.67 -9.34 -9.80
CA PHE A 220 -5.22 -10.69 -10.05
C PHE A 220 -5.80 -11.22 -11.35
N SER A 221 -5.02 -12.04 -12.05
CA SER A 221 -5.44 -12.68 -13.31
C SER A 221 -6.26 -13.94 -13.06
N GLU A 222 -6.97 -14.39 -14.09
CA GLU A 222 -7.65 -15.69 -14.09
C GLU A 222 -6.66 -16.84 -13.78
N ARG A 223 -5.46 -16.78 -14.38
CA ARG A 223 -4.39 -17.76 -14.16
C ARG A 223 -4.07 -17.92 -12.68
N PHE A 224 -4.00 -16.81 -11.94
CA PHE A 224 -3.77 -16.85 -10.50
C PHE A 224 -4.89 -17.62 -9.78
N PHE A 225 -6.16 -17.35 -10.09
CA PHE A 225 -7.27 -18.04 -9.43
C PHE A 225 -7.38 -19.52 -9.81
N SER A 226 -7.03 -19.88 -11.05
CA SER A 226 -6.90 -21.28 -11.46
C SER A 226 -5.85 -22.03 -10.63
N ASP A 227 -4.67 -21.43 -10.45
CA ASP A 227 -3.55 -22.01 -9.70
C ASP A 227 -3.76 -21.98 -8.17
N LEU A 228 -4.48 -20.97 -7.67
CA LEU A 228 -4.93 -20.92 -6.28
C LEU A 228 -5.82 -22.14 -5.97
N LYS A 229 -6.51 -22.70 -6.97
CA LYS A 229 -7.41 -23.88 -6.91
C LYS A 229 -8.61 -23.72 -5.99
N VAL A 230 -8.73 -22.60 -5.28
CA VAL A 230 -9.80 -22.39 -4.29
C VAL A 230 -11.18 -22.31 -4.94
N VAL A 231 -11.26 -21.89 -6.21
CA VAL A 231 -12.50 -21.90 -7.00
C VAL A 231 -12.95 -23.30 -7.42
N ARG A 232 -12.13 -24.35 -7.22
CA ARG A 232 -12.49 -25.74 -7.55
C ARG A 232 -13.33 -26.40 -6.47
N TYR A 233 -13.32 -25.86 -5.25
CA TYR A 233 -14.15 -26.35 -4.16
C TYR A 233 -15.50 -25.63 -4.20
N SER A 234 -16.58 -26.37 -4.49
CA SER A 234 -17.93 -25.81 -4.66
C SER A 234 -18.38 -25.00 -3.45
N ASN A 235 -18.18 -25.53 -2.25
CA ASN A 235 -18.51 -24.85 -1.00
C ASN A 235 -17.77 -23.51 -0.83
N VAL A 236 -16.52 -23.40 -1.28
CA VAL A 236 -15.76 -22.15 -1.19
C VAL A 236 -16.23 -21.15 -2.26
N ALA A 237 -16.47 -21.62 -3.48
CA ALA A 237 -17.01 -20.80 -4.56
C ALA A 237 -18.40 -20.23 -4.20
N GLU A 238 -19.28 -21.06 -3.64
CA GLU A 238 -20.60 -20.65 -3.13
C GLU A 238 -20.49 -19.60 -2.02
N SER A 239 -19.57 -19.79 -1.07
CA SER A 239 -19.34 -18.82 0.01
C SER A 239 -18.87 -17.47 -0.54
N ILE A 240 -17.95 -17.47 -1.51
CA ILE A 240 -17.47 -16.25 -2.18
C ILE A 240 -18.63 -15.51 -2.87
N VAL A 241 -19.47 -16.24 -3.60
CA VAL A 241 -20.64 -15.66 -4.28
C VAL A 241 -21.66 -15.11 -3.27
N ALA A 242 -21.92 -15.83 -2.18
CA ALA A 242 -22.82 -15.39 -1.13
C ALA A 242 -22.31 -14.13 -0.41
N THR A 243 -21.01 -14.07 -0.10
CA THR A 243 -20.36 -12.88 0.48
C THR A 243 -20.54 -11.68 -0.44
N ARG A 244 -20.30 -11.84 -1.75
CA ARG A 244 -20.49 -10.75 -2.70
C ARG A 244 -21.95 -10.29 -2.80
N LYS A 245 -22.90 -11.21 -2.85
CA LYS A 245 -24.34 -10.88 -2.88
C LYS A 245 -24.76 -10.08 -1.64
N ARG A 246 -24.24 -10.41 -0.46
CA ARG A 246 -24.49 -9.64 0.78
C ARG A 246 -23.95 -8.22 0.67
N GLN A 247 -22.70 -8.06 0.23
CA GLN A 247 -22.09 -6.73 0.05
C GLN A 247 -22.87 -5.86 -0.95
N MET A 248 -23.36 -6.45 -2.04
CA MET A 248 -24.20 -5.71 -3.00
C MET A 248 -25.55 -5.29 -2.40
N LYS A 249 -26.15 -6.11 -1.52
CA LYS A 249 -27.37 -5.73 -0.78
C LYS A 249 -27.13 -4.59 0.21
N GLU A 250 -25.91 -4.48 0.75
CA GLU A 250 -25.46 -3.36 1.59
C GLU A 250 -25.14 -2.09 0.77
N GLY A 251 -25.38 -2.09 -0.55
CA GLY A 251 -25.14 -0.95 -1.44
C GLY A 251 -23.69 -0.84 -1.94
N LEU A 252 -22.82 -1.80 -1.60
CA LEU A 252 -21.42 -1.75 -2.00
C LEU A 252 -21.24 -2.11 -3.48
N ARG A 253 -20.46 -1.28 -4.17
CA ARG A 253 -20.09 -1.48 -5.58
C ARG A 253 -18.65 -1.96 -5.68
N HIS A 254 -18.40 -2.87 -6.63
CA HIS A 254 -17.04 -3.40 -6.87
C HIS A 254 -16.57 -3.26 -8.32
N THR A 255 -17.24 -2.39 -9.09
CA THR A 255 -16.66 -1.81 -10.30
C THR A 255 -15.62 -0.78 -9.88
N TRP A 256 -14.57 -0.58 -10.68
CA TRP A 256 -13.61 0.47 -10.39
C TRP A 256 -14.29 1.83 -10.35
N VAL A 257 -13.90 2.66 -9.37
CA VAL A 257 -14.23 4.09 -9.38
C VAL A 257 -13.57 4.71 -10.63
N SER A 258 -14.26 5.65 -11.28
CA SER A 258 -13.76 6.24 -12.52
C SER A 258 -12.46 7.02 -12.27
N PHE A 259 -11.61 7.13 -13.31
CA PHE A 259 -10.40 7.93 -13.23
C PHE A 259 -10.69 9.37 -12.78
N ARG A 260 -11.78 9.98 -13.27
CA ARG A 260 -12.18 11.36 -12.95
C ARG A 260 -12.46 11.54 -11.46
N GLU A 261 -13.19 10.61 -10.85
CA GLU A 261 -13.50 10.64 -9.41
C GLU A 261 -12.23 10.47 -8.56
N ILE A 262 -11.33 9.56 -8.97
CA ILE A 262 -10.04 9.36 -8.29
C ILE A 262 -9.17 10.62 -8.42
N ALA A 263 -9.07 11.19 -9.62
CA ALA A 263 -8.28 12.39 -9.91
C ALA A 263 -8.81 13.61 -9.15
N ASN A 264 -10.13 13.80 -9.09
CA ASN A 264 -10.76 14.87 -8.33
C ASN A 264 -10.46 14.76 -6.84
N GLY A 265 -10.56 13.56 -6.26
CA GLY A 265 -10.25 13.35 -4.84
C GLY A 265 -8.78 13.66 -4.50
N VAL A 266 -7.85 13.22 -5.33
CA VAL A 266 -6.42 13.54 -5.16
C VAL A 266 -6.17 15.04 -5.34
N ARG A 267 -6.70 15.66 -6.40
CA ARG A 267 -6.57 17.11 -6.65
C ARG A 267 -7.08 17.93 -5.46
N GLN A 268 -8.23 17.58 -4.89
CA GLN A 268 -8.79 18.25 -3.71
C GLN A 268 -7.88 18.16 -2.49
N ILE A 269 -7.26 17.00 -2.22
CA ILE A 269 -6.29 16.85 -1.11
C ILE A 269 -5.11 17.80 -1.30
N PHE A 270 -4.56 17.87 -2.51
CA PHE A 270 -3.42 18.74 -2.83
C PHE A 270 -3.78 20.23 -2.78
N LEU A 271 -4.90 20.63 -3.37
CA LEU A 271 -5.38 22.01 -3.30
C LEU A 271 -5.61 22.46 -1.86
N ASN A 272 -6.20 21.59 -1.03
CA ASN A 272 -6.37 21.88 0.39
C ASN A 272 -5.04 21.98 1.12
N ALA A 273 -4.09 21.07 0.87
CA ALA A 273 -2.75 21.14 1.46
C ALA A 273 -2.04 22.47 1.10
N ASN A 274 -2.05 22.87 -0.17
CA ASN A 274 -1.45 24.14 -0.62
C ASN A 274 -2.17 25.34 0.00
N LYS A 275 -3.49 25.30 0.10
CA LYS A 275 -4.28 26.33 0.79
C LYS A 275 -3.88 26.45 2.27
N PHE A 276 -3.73 25.31 2.97
CA PHE A 276 -3.33 25.31 4.37
C PHE A 276 -1.87 25.75 4.57
N GLU A 277 -0.96 25.43 3.64
CA GLU A 277 0.41 25.95 3.73
C GLU A 277 0.51 27.43 3.41
N SER A 278 -0.27 27.94 2.46
CA SER A 278 -0.38 29.40 2.25
C SER A 278 -0.92 30.11 3.50
N ILE A 279 -1.87 29.50 4.21
CA ILE A 279 -2.35 30.01 5.50
C ILE A 279 -1.26 29.93 6.56
N ALA A 280 -0.49 28.84 6.63
CA ALA A 280 0.62 28.68 7.57
C ALA A 280 1.74 29.70 7.32
N GLU A 281 2.13 29.94 6.07
CA GLU A 281 3.09 30.98 5.68
C GLU A 281 2.58 32.38 6.02
N SER A 282 1.31 32.68 5.71
CA SER A 282 0.69 33.96 6.08
C SER A 282 0.67 34.15 7.60
N THR A 283 0.41 33.08 8.35
CA THR A 283 0.42 33.10 9.81
C THR A 283 1.84 33.29 10.34
N GLY A 284 2.84 32.63 9.75
CA GLY A 284 4.26 32.81 10.07
C GLY A 284 4.72 34.25 9.89
N ARG A 285 4.33 34.91 8.78
CA ARG A 285 4.64 36.34 8.53
C ARG A 285 4.07 37.27 9.59
N VAL A 286 2.91 36.95 10.17
CA VAL A 286 2.36 37.73 11.29
C VAL A 286 3.28 37.64 12.50
N PHE A 287 3.74 36.44 12.86
CA PHE A 287 4.67 36.27 13.98
C PHE A 287 6.05 36.89 13.71
N GLU A 288 6.56 36.79 12.47
CA GLU A 288 7.82 37.42 12.06
C GLU A 288 7.75 38.95 12.11
N ALA A 289 6.60 39.55 11.78
CA ALA A 289 6.41 41.00 11.87
C ALA A 289 6.42 41.55 13.31
N TYR A 290 6.23 40.69 14.31
CA TYR A 290 6.31 41.04 15.74
C TYR A 290 7.62 40.59 16.41
N LEU A 291 8.56 39.98 15.67
CA LEU A 291 9.91 39.78 16.19
C LEU A 291 10.61 41.14 16.32
N PRO A 292 11.24 41.45 17.47
CA PRO A 292 11.94 42.70 17.64
C PRO A 292 13.06 42.80 16.59
N LEU A 293 13.04 43.86 15.78
CA LEU A 293 14.21 44.27 15.02
C LEU A 293 15.34 44.45 16.03
N HIS A 294 16.35 43.58 15.97
CA HIS A 294 17.58 43.76 16.75
C HIS A 294 18.06 45.21 16.54
N PRO A 295 18.21 46.03 17.59
CA PRO A 295 18.85 47.32 17.44
C PRO A 295 20.29 47.04 17.01
N ASN A 296 20.67 47.59 15.87
CA ASN A 296 22.04 47.57 15.39
C ASN A 296 22.95 48.15 16.49
N PRO A 297 24.08 47.51 16.85
CA PRO A 297 24.95 48.04 17.87
C PRO A 297 25.74 49.23 17.28
N HIS A 298 25.43 50.42 17.77
CA HIS A 298 26.33 51.57 17.71
C HIS A 298 26.97 51.75 19.07
#